data_AF-A0A829W772-F1
#
_entry.id   AF-A0A829W772-F1
#
_cell.length_a   1.000
_cell.length_b   1.000
_cell.length_c   1.000
_cell.angle_alpha   90.00
_cell.angle_beta   90.00
_cell.angle_gamma   90.00
#
_symmetry.space_group_name_H-M   'P 1'
#
loop_
_entity.id
_entity.type
_entity.pdbx_description
1 polymer ?
#
loop_
_entity_poly.entity_id
_entity_poly.type
_entity_poly.pdbx_seq_one_letter_code
_entity_poly.pdbx_strand_id
1 'polypeptide(L)'
;MIKKIHMYIAYHTNEERNFIYGYKDKLLSLHKDKDYNGLDVECIEGSPVIDEICRYGKEHHIIQIKERRIDYTEDELERIPYFTLGIKGLNVPDNTLDAGVKYSYKCKSCCSGAVQKNSIELSIKRLLDYDVFLIEPELFISNRVREAFEKADITGCEYLDVIDKRTKKPTKEIFQIKINPVLPNMIRDEYVYTQYVCPECGEPSIQTASPFFYRLSDFEEKYDFYLSKESIFFDCRLHHLASYRIPHIVISKRVKKILEQFSVKQCWYWPVYFEELFNE
;
A
#
# COMPACT_ATOMS: atom_id res chain seq x y z
N MET A 1 3.75 -20.84 7.90
CA MET A 1 3.40 -19.83 6.90
C MET A 1 3.01 -20.56 5.64
N ILE A 2 1.86 -20.23 5.05
CA ILE A 2 1.44 -20.82 3.79
C ILE A 2 1.49 -19.73 2.73
N LYS A 3 2.37 -19.88 1.76
CA LYS A 3 2.38 -19.03 0.57
C LYS A 3 1.33 -19.57 -0.40
N LYS A 4 0.45 -18.68 -0.84
CA LYS A 4 -0.66 -18.99 -1.74
C LYS A 4 -0.53 -18.15 -2.99
N ILE A 5 -0.99 -18.72 -4.09
CA ILE A 5 -1.22 -17.97 -5.32
C ILE A 5 -2.72 -17.84 -5.50
N HIS A 6 -3.18 -16.60 -5.52
CA HIS A 6 -4.49 -16.24 -6.04
C HIS A 6 -4.31 -15.87 -7.51
N MET A 7 -5.08 -16.46 -8.41
CA MET A 7 -4.95 -16.20 -9.84
C MET A 7 -6.33 -16.02 -10.46
N TYR A 8 -6.51 -14.88 -11.12
CA TYR A 8 -7.62 -14.66 -12.02
C TYR A 8 -7.26 -15.19 -13.40
N ILE A 9 -8.16 -15.97 -14.00
CA ILE A 9 -8.00 -16.58 -15.31
C ILE A 9 -9.21 -16.20 -16.15
N ALA A 10 -9.01 -15.38 -17.18
CA ALA A 10 -10.07 -15.12 -18.16
C ALA A 10 -10.34 -16.40 -18.95
N TYR A 11 -11.57 -16.70 -19.34
CA TYR A 11 -11.82 -17.78 -20.28
C TYR A 11 -12.83 -17.33 -21.34
N HIS A 12 -12.68 -17.88 -22.53
CA HIS A 12 -13.44 -17.52 -23.72
C HIS A 12 -14.21 -18.73 -24.28
N THR A 13 -13.84 -19.95 -23.90
CA THR A 13 -14.51 -21.17 -24.32
C THR A 13 -14.93 -22.08 -23.15
N ASN A 14 -15.89 -22.99 -23.41
CA ASN A 14 -16.28 -24.01 -22.44
C ASN A 14 -15.16 -25.04 -22.21
N GLU A 15 -14.30 -25.27 -23.19
CA GLU A 15 -13.15 -26.18 -23.07
C GLU A 15 -12.14 -25.66 -22.05
N GLU A 16 -11.74 -24.39 -22.17
CA GLU A 16 -10.84 -23.71 -21.24
C GLU A 16 -11.40 -23.71 -19.82
N ARG A 17 -12.70 -23.39 -19.69
CA ARG A 17 -13.40 -23.47 -18.42
C ARG A 17 -13.34 -24.89 -17.85
N ASN A 18 -13.71 -25.90 -18.64
CA ASN A 18 -13.75 -27.29 -18.18
C ASN A 18 -12.36 -27.82 -17.79
N PHE A 19 -11.30 -27.41 -18.51
CA PHE A 19 -9.92 -27.73 -18.15
C PHE A 19 -9.60 -27.27 -16.72
N ILE A 20 -9.88 -26.00 -16.39
CA ILE A 20 -9.62 -25.44 -15.05
C ILE A 20 -10.50 -26.12 -13.99
N TYR A 21 -11.79 -26.35 -14.29
CA TYR A 21 -12.71 -27.04 -13.38
C TYR A 21 -12.29 -28.50 -13.10
N GLY A 22 -11.53 -29.13 -14.00
CA GLY A 22 -10.95 -30.46 -13.77
C GLY A 22 -10.00 -30.52 -12.56
N TYR A 23 -9.50 -29.37 -12.10
CA TYR A 23 -8.64 -29.26 -10.92
C TYR A 23 -9.36 -28.79 -9.66
N LYS A 24 -10.69 -28.60 -9.69
CA LYS A 24 -11.46 -28.00 -8.58
C LYS A 24 -11.15 -28.62 -7.22
N ASP A 25 -11.06 -29.96 -7.14
CA ASP A 25 -10.85 -30.67 -5.87
C ASP A 25 -9.39 -30.61 -5.37
N LYS A 26 -8.47 -30.11 -6.20
CA LYS A 26 -7.05 -29.90 -5.87
C LYS A 26 -6.73 -28.43 -5.58
N LEU A 27 -7.67 -27.52 -5.81
CA LEU A 27 -7.54 -26.10 -5.51
C LEU A 27 -8.00 -25.81 -4.08
N LEU A 28 -7.45 -24.77 -3.46
CA LEU A 28 -7.94 -24.27 -2.18
C LEU A 28 -9.28 -23.55 -2.36
N SER A 29 -9.45 -22.84 -3.46
CA SER A 29 -10.72 -22.25 -3.86
C SER A 29 -10.83 -22.13 -5.38
N LEU A 30 -12.08 -22.13 -5.87
CA LEU A 30 -12.42 -21.92 -7.27
C LEU A 30 -13.76 -21.18 -7.34
N HIS A 31 -13.75 -19.93 -7.79
CA HIS A 31 -14.93 -19.10 -7.92
C HIS A 31 -15.06 -18.55 -9.34
N LYS A 32 -16.29 -18.39 -9.81
CA LYS A 32 -16.55 -17.72 -11.08
C LYS A 32 -16.72 -16.23 -10.82
N ASP A 33 -15.93 -15.42 -11.52
CA ASP A 33 -16.17 -13.99 -11.61
C ASP A 33 -17.44 -13.75 -12.44
N LYS A 34 -18.41 -13.12 -11.82
CA LYS A 34 -19.72 -12.84 -12.42
C LYS A 34 -19.65 -11.73 -13.47
N ASP A 35 -18.67 -10.84 -13.36
CA ASP A 35 -18.64 -9.59 -14.12
C ASP A 35 -17.74 -9.68 -15.35
N TYR A 36 -16.74 -10.58 -15.37
CA TYR A 36 -15.68 -10.58 -16.40
C TYR A 36 -15.44 -11.91 -17.14
N ASN A 37 -16.33 -12.91 -17.03
CA ASN A 37 -16.12 -14.24 -17.64
C ASN A 37 -14.72 -14.83 -17.30
N GLY A 38 -14.41 -14.87 -16.01
CA GLY A 38 -13.15 -15.43 -15.50
C GLY A 38 -13.36 -16.36 -14.31
N LEU A 39 -12.30 -17.06 -13.94
CA LEU A 39 -12.22 -17.90 -12.75
C LEU A 39 -11.14 -17.36 -11.82
N ASP A 40 -11.51 -17.16 -10.56
CA ASP A 40 -10.58 -16.94 -9.47
C ASP A 40 -10.21 -18.29 -8.88
N VAL A 41 -8.92 -18.61 -8.91
CA VAL A 41 -8.37 -19.83 -8.32
C VAL A 41 -7.42 -19.48 -7.19
N GLU A 42 -7.48 -20.24 -6.11
CA GLU A 42 -6.48 -20.18 -5.04
C GLU A 42 -5.80 -21.54 -4.90
N CYS A 43 -4.47 -21.52 -4.77
CA CYS A 43 -3.66 -22.73 -4.57
C CYS A 43 -2.45 -22.42 -3.70
N ILE A 44 -1.77 -23.45 -3.21
CA ILE A 44 -0.48 -23.32 -2.53
C ILE A 44 0.59 -22.99 -3.59
N GLU A 45 1.44 -22.01 -3.31
CA GLU A 45 2.58 -21.67 -4.17
C GLU A 45 3.50 -22.90 -4.37
N GLY A 46 3.89 -23.18 -5.62
CA GLY A 46 4.66 -24.37 -5.98
C GLY A 46 3.83 -25.65 -6.17
N SER A 47 2.49 -25.59 -6.09
CA SER A 47 1.63 -26.72 -6.43
C SER A 47 1.73 -27.07 -7.93
N PRO A 48 1.92 -28.34 -8.33
CA PRO A 48 1.94 -28.72 -9.76
C PRO A 48 0.70 -28.30 -10.54
N VAL A 49 -0.44 -28.17 -9.85
CA VAL A 49 -1.71 -27.73 -10.43
C VAL A 49 -1.60 -26.30 -10.99
N ILE A 50 -0.94 -25.40 -10.26
CA ILE A 50 -0.81 -24.01 -10.74
C ILE A 50 0.08 -23.96 -11.97
N ASP A 51 1.16 -24.75 -11.99
CA ASP A 51 2.07 -24.83 -13.14
C ASP A 51 1.36 -25.38 -14.38
N GLU A 52 0.50 -26.38 -14.22
CA GLU A 52 -0.31 -26.94 -15.31
C GLU A 52 -1.32 -25.94 -15.85
N ILE A 53 -2.06 -25.25 -14.98
CA ILE A 53 -2.99 -24.19 -15.38
C ILE A 53 -2.25 -23.04 -16.08
N CYS A 54 -1.08 -22.66 -15.56
CA CYS A 54 -0.27 -21.60 -16.15
C CYS A 54 0.25 -21.96 -17.53
N ARG A 55 0.73 -23.19 -17.68
CA ARG A 55 1.22 -23.72 -18.96
C ARG A 55 0.10 -23.77 -19.99
N TYR A 56 -1.05 -24.33 -19.62
CA TYR A 56 -2.22 -24.39 -20.49
C TYR A 56 -2.64 -22.99 -20.95
N GLY A 57 -2.79 -22.04 -20.01
CA GLY A 57 -3.19 -20.70 -20.39
C GLY A 57 -2.15 -19.98 -21.26
N LYS A 58 -0.86 -20.27 -21.11
CA LYS A 58 0.18 -19.74 -22.02
C LYS A 58 0.05 -20.33 -23.43
N GLU A 59 -0.14 -21.64 -23.55
CA GLU A 59 -0.30 -22.36 -24.82
C GLU A 59 -1.56 -21.92 -25.58
N HIS A 60 -2.61 -21.56 -24.85
CA HIS A 60 -3.91 -21.15 -25.39
C HIS A 60 -4.13 -19.62 -25.41
N HIS A 61 -3.09 -18.81 -25.13
CA HIS A 61 -3.17 -17.34 -25.10
C HIS A 61 -4.25 -16.76 -24.17
N ILE A 62 -4.47 -17.43 -23.04
CA ILE A 62 -5.41 -17.05 -22.00
C ILE A 62 -4.77 -16.02 -21.07
N ILE A 63 -5.50 -14.93 -20.80
CA ILE A 63 -5.08 -13.89 -19.84
C ILE A 63 -5.11 -14.47 -18.42
N GLN A 64 -3.98 -14.37 -17.74
CA GLN A 64 -3.80 -14.80 -16.36
C GLN A 64 -3.19 -13.66 -15.54
N ILE A 65 -3.83 -13.31 -14.43
CA ILE A 65 -3.36 -12.30 -13.49
C ILE A 65 -3.10 -13.01 -12.17
N LYS A 66 -1.85 -12.99 -11.71
CA LYS A 66 -1.44 -13.67 -10.47
C LYS A 66 -1.17 -12.67 -9.37
N GLU A 67 -1.62 -13.02 -8.18
CA GLU A 67 -1.31 -12.36 -6.92
C GLU A 67 -0.70 -13.39 -5.96
N ARG A 68 0.42 -13.04 -5.33
CA ARG A 68 0.95 -13.82 -4.22
C ARG A 68 0.27 -13.36 -2.94
N ARG A 69 -0.30 -14.29 -2.19
CA ARG A 69 -0.81 -14.07 -0.83
C ARG A 69 0.00 -14.88 0.15
N ILE A 70 0.19 -14.35 1.34
CA ILE A 70 0.91 -15.04 2.41
C ILE A 70 -0.02 -15.11 3.60
N ASP A 71 -0.42 -16.33 3.94
CA ASP A 71 -1.19 -16.60 5.13
C ASP A 71 -0.22 -16.88 6.27
N TYR A 72 -0.21 -15.96 7.21
CA TYR A 72 0.58 -16.04 8.43
C TYR A 72 -0.26 -16.67 9.55
N THR A 73 0.37 -17.52 10.36
CA THR A 73 -0.16 -17.90 11.67
C THR A 73 -0.07 -16.71 12.64
N GLU A 74 -0.78 -16.79 13.77
CA GLU A 74 -0.72 -15.74 14.81
C GLU A 74 0.71 -15.53 15.34
N ASP A 75 1.44 -16.64 15.60
CA ASP A 75 2.84 -16.59 16.04
C ASP A 75 3.75 -15.93 15.00
N GLU A 76 3.50 -16.16 13.72
CA GLU A 76 4.25 -15.55 12.63
C GLU A 76 3.96 -14.05 12.50
N LEU A 77 2.69 -13.64 12.61
CA LEU A 77 2.31 -12.24 12.67
C LEU A 77 2.96 -11.53 13.88
N GLU A 78 3.14 -12.25 15.00
CA GLU A 78 3.80 -11.68 16.17
C GLU A 78 5.30 -11.40 15.91
N ARG A 79 5.96 -12.17 15.04
CA ARG A 79 7.35 -11.96 14.65
C ARG A 79 7.56 -10.80 13.67
N ILE A 80 6.52 -10.34 12.97
CA ILE A 80 6.65 -9.33 11.92
C ILE A 80 6.92 -7.94 12.51
N PRO A 81 8.06 -7.29 12.18
CA PRO A 81 8.44 -6.02 12.76
C PRO A 81 7.82 -4.79 12.06
N TYR A 82 7.43 -4.92 10.79
CA TYR A 82 6.99 -3.80 9.95
C TYR A 82 5.77 -4.13 9.10
N PHE A 83 4.95 -3.12 8.84
CA PHE A 83 3.69 -3.19 8.11
C PHE A 83 3.59 -2.02 7.14
N THR A 84 3.05 -2.23 5.94
CA THR A 84 2.58 -1.12 5.11
C THR A 84 1.26 -0.61 5.66
N LEU A 85 1.14 0.71 5.76
CA LEU A 85 -0.03 1.42 6.25
C LEU A 85 -0.87 1.89 5.05
N GLY A 86 -2.10 1.39 4.94
CA GLY A 86 -3.12 1.93 4.07
C GLY A 86 -4.16 2.69 4.87
N ILE A 87 -4.43 3.94 4.52
CA ILE A 87 -5.53 4.73 5.09
C ILE A 87 -6.34 5.26 3.92
N LYS A 88 -7.66 5.10 3.98
CA LYS A 88 -8.52 5.72 2.96
C LYS A 88 -8.46 7.24 3.07
N GLY A 89 -8.13 7.90 1.95
CA GLY A 89 -8.21 9.35 1.82
C GLY A 89 -9.60 9.90 2.19
N LEU A 90 -9.63 10.98 2.95
CA LEU A 90 -10.87 11.71 3.18
C LEU A 90 -11.25 12.46 1.90
N ASN A 91 -12.49 12.30 1.46
CA ASN A 91 -13.05 13.11 0.38
C ASN A 91 -13.49 14.47 0.95
N VAL A 92 -12.51 15.34 1.20
CA VAL A 92 -12.72 16.71 1.67
C VAL A 92 -12.70 17.67 0.48
N PRO A 93 -13.50 18.75 0.51
CA PRO A 93 -13.51 19.76 -0.56
C PRO A 93 -12.18 20.53 -0.69
N ASP A 94 -11.32 20.46 0.34
CA ASP A 94 -9.97 20.99 0.32
C ASP A 94 -9.01 19.79 0.05
N ASN A 95 -8.73 19.41 -1.21
CA ASN A 95 -7.56 18.57 -1.48
C ASN A 95 -6.28 19.37 -1.11
N THR A 96 -5.11 18.75 -0.92
CA THR A 96 -3.93 19.50 -0.46
C THR A 96 -3.53 20.64 -1.41
N LEU A 97 -3.80 20.52 -2.71
CA LEU A 97 -3.57 21.61 -3.69
C LEU A 97 -4.55 22.78 -3.48
N ASP A 98 -5.83 22.51 -3.21
CA ASP A 98 -6.89 23.49 -2.90
C ASP A 98 -6.74 24.10 -1.49
N ALA A 99 -6.03 23.40 -0.60
CA ALA A 99 -5.54 23.88 0.69
C ALA A 99 -4.32 24.82 0.56
N GLY A 100 -3.93 25.18 -0.67
CA GLY A 100 -2.85 26.13 -0.95
C GLY A 100 -1.46 25.54 -0.77
N VAL A 101 -1.31 24.21 -0.67
CA VAL A 101 -0.01 23.57 -0.56
C VAL A 101 0.71 23.65 -1.90
N LYS A 102 1.87 24.28 -1.87
CA LYS A 102 2.79 24.39 -3.00
C LYS A 102 3.80 23.27 -2.86
N TYR A 103 3.85 22.43 -3.88
CA TYR A 103 4.91 21.45 -4.04
C TYR A 103 5.88 21.92 -5.13
N SER A 104 7.16 21.66 -4.94
CA SER A 104 8.10 21.54 -6.06
C SER A 104 8.19 20.09 -6.47
N TYR A 105 8.21 19.82 -7.77
CA TYR A 105 8.33 18.47 -8.30
C TYR A 105 9.66 18.31 -9.02
N LYS A 106 10.27 17.13 -8.91
CA LYS A 106 11.39 16.72 -9.78
C LYS A 106 10.91 16.62 -11.23
N CYS A 107 9.71 16.07 -11.44
CA CYS A 107 9.04 16.04 -12.73
C CYS A 107 7.60 16.55 -12.60
N LYS A 108 7.25 17.60 -13.35
CA LYS A 108 5.90 18.18 -13.33
C LYS A 108 4.85 17.32 -14.03
N SER A 109 5.26 16.46 -14.95
CA SER A 109 4.37 15.62 -15.74
C SER A 109 3.82 14.42 -14.97
N CYS A 110 4.66 13.78 -14.16
CA CYS A 110 4.23 12.69 -13.29
C CYS A 110 4.16 13.07 -11.80
N CYS A 111 4.40 14.34 -11.46
CA CYS A 111 4.46 14.85 -10.10
C CYS A 111 5.46 14.10 -9.19
N SER A 112 6.46 13.42 -9.76
CA SER A 112 7.45 12.67 -8.96
C SER A 112 8.38 13.61 -8.20
N GLY A 113 8.84 13.14 -7.04
CA GLY A 113 9.71 13.93 -6.15
C GLY A 113 9.03 15.19 -5.64
N ALA A 114 7.74 15.12 -5.32
CA ALA A 114 7.01 16.22 -4.71
C ALA A 114 7.66 16.60 -3.36
N VAL A 115 7.98 17.88 -3.19
CA VAL A 115 8.52 18.44 -1.96
C VAL A 115 7.68 19.64 -1.57
N GLN A 116 7.01 19.55 -0.42
CA GLN A 116 6.19 20.62 0.14
C GLN A 116 7.04 21.88 0.42
N LYS A 117 6.49 23.07 0.11
CA LYS A 117 7.16 24.37 0.25
C LYS A 117 6.55 25.29 1.30
N ASN A 118 5.34 25.01 1.76
CA ASN A 118 4.64 25.82 2.76
C ASN A 118 3.81 24.93 3.69
N SER A 119 3.43 25.48 4.84
CA SER A 119 2.47 24.85 5.73
C SER A 119 1.11 24.67 5.06
N ILE A 120 0.40 23.64 5.49
CA ILE A 120 -0.92 23.26 4.97
C ILE A 120 -1.99 24.08 5.69
N GLU A 121 -2.90 24.71 4.94
CA GLU A 121 -4.07 25.41 5.49
C GLU A 121 -5.32 24.56 5.41
N LEU A 122 -5.90 24.16 6.55
CA LEU A 122 -7.08 23.29 6.60
C LEU A 122 -8.26 23.91 7.35
N SER A 123 -9.46 23.49 6.94
CA SER A 123 -10.71 23.78 7.64
C SER A 123 -10.90 22.86 8.86
N ILE A 124 -10.22 23.18 9.98
CA ILE A 124 -10.03 22.29 11.14
C ILE A 124 -11.33 21.71 11.73
N LYS A 125 -12.41 22.51 11.81
CA LYS A 125 -13.65 22.12 12.50
C LYS A 125 -14.21 20.74 12.07
N ARG A 126 -14.07 20.36 10.80
CA ARG A 126 -14.59 19.08 10.27
C ARG A 126 -13.64 17.90 10.47
N LEU A 127 -12.40 18.17 10.89
CA LEU A 127 -11.33 17.18 11.01
C LEU A 127 -11.10 16.75 12.47
N LEU A 128 -11.68 17.46 13.44
CA LEU A 128 -11.52 17.16 14.88
C LEU A 128 -12.12 15.82 15.32
N ASP A 129 -13.00 15.24 14.51
CA ASP A 129 -13.58 13.91 14.76
C ASP A 129 -12.63 12.75 14.38
N TYR A 130 -11.47 13.05 13.80
CA TYR A 130 -10.52 12.06 13.28
C TYR A 130 -9.22 12.08 14.07
N ASP A 131 -8.72 10.89 14.41
CA ASP A 131 -7.43 10.75 15.08
C ASP A 131 -6.27 10.66 14.14
N VAL A 132 -6.48 9.91 13.06
CA VAL A 132 -5.52 9.72 12.00
C VAL A 132 -6.31 9.71 10.71
N PHE A 133 -5.88 10.52 9.76
CA PHE A 133 -6.55 10.64 8.47
C PHE A 133 -5.58 11.08 7.39
N LEU A 134 -5.93 10.74 6.15
CA LEU A 134 -5.15 11.07 4.97
C LEU A 134 -5.89 12.15 4.17
N ILE A 135 -5.22 13.25 3.85
CA ILE A 135 -5.63 14.15 2.77
C ILE A 135 -4.50 14.06 1.76
N GLU A 136 -4.73 13.30 0.70
CA GLU A 136 -3.65 12.84 -0.18
C GLU A 136 -2.76 13.99 -0.70
N PRO A 137 -1.43 13.82 -0.69
CA PRO A 137 -0.68 12.63 -0.26
C PRO A 137 -0.33 12.59 1.24
N GLU A 138 -0.81 13.55 2.04
CA GLU A 138 -0.28 13.86 3.36
C GLU A 138 -1.06 13.19 4.49
N LEU A 139 -0.33 12.68 5.48
CA LEU A 139 -0.87 12.03 6.67
C LEU A 139 -1.01 13.03 7.81
N PHE A 140 -2.15 13.02 8.49
CA PHE A 140 -2.46 13.91 9.61
C PHE A 140 -2.87 13.13 10.84
N ILE A 141 -2.56 13.70 11.99
CA ILE A 141 -2.91 13.16 13.30
C ILE A 141 -3.46 14.22 14.23
N SER A 142 -4.32 13.80 15.16
CA SER A 142 -4.77 14.62 16.28
C SER A 142 -3.66 14.77 17.34
N ASN A 143 -3.77 15.79 18.19
CA ASN A 143 -2.79 16.02 19.26
C ASN A 143 -2.66 14.82 20.21
N ARG A 144 -3.74 14.08 20.50
CA ARG A 144 -3.66 12.90 21.38
C ARG A 144 -2.84 11.76 20.78
N VAL A 145 -2.88 11.58 19.46
CA VAL A 145 -2.02 10.60 18.78
C VAL A 145 -0.58 11.09 18.79
N ARG A 146 -0.33 12.38 18.58
CA ARG A 146 1.01 12.98 18.68
C ARG A 146 1.60 12.75 20.08
N GLU A 147 0.85 13.04 21.13
CA GLU A 147 1.29 12.81 22.52
C GLU A 147 1.58 11.33 22.80
N ALA A 148 0.79 10.41 22.23
CA ALA A 148 1.05 8.98 22.35
C ALA A 148 2.35 8.56 21.63
N PHE A 149 2.62 9.13 20.45
CA PHE A 149 3.86 8.91 19.72
C PHE A 149 5.08 9.51 20.43
N GLU A 150 4.97 10.74 20.95
CA GLU A 150 6.02 11.39 21.74
C GLU A 150 6.33 10.60 23.01
N LYS A 151 5.31 10.18 23.76
CA LYS A 151 5.48 9.35 24.97
C LYS A 151 6.13 8.00 24.68
N ALA A 152 5.87 7.45 23.49
CA ALA A 152 6.42 6.17 23.07
C ALA A 152 7.77 6.30 22.35
N ASP A 153 8.35 7.51 22.24
CA ASP A 153 9.59 7.78 21.50
C ASP A 153 9.57 7.20 20.08
N ILE A 154 8.52 7.53 19.32
CA ILE A 154 8.35 7.13 17.92
C ILE A 154 9.27 7.97 17.02
N THR A 155 9.99 7.30 16.11
CA THR A 155 11.05 7.88 15.28
C THR A 155 10.78 7.79 13.78
N GLY A 156 11.56 8.51 12.96
CA GLY A 156 11.42 8.50 11.50
C GLY A 156 10.35 9.47 10.96
N CYS A 157 9.77 10.31 11.81
CA CYS A 157 8.84 11.35 11.41
C CYS A 157 9.05 12.67 12.15
N GLU A 158 8.56 13.75 11.55
CA GLU A 158 8.44 15.09 12.13
C GLU A 158 6.95 15.48 12.18
N TYR A 159 6.57 16.29 13.16
CA TYR A 159 5.23 16.87 13.25
C TYR A 159 5.27 18.32 12.77
N LEU A 160 4.56 18.62 11.68
CA LEU A 160 4.44 19.98 11.18
C LEU A 160 3.12 20.61 11.62
N ASP A 161 3.19 21.89 11.97
CA ASP A 161 2.02 22.67 12.30
C ASP A 161 1.10 22.83 11.08
N VAL A 162 -0.21 22.65 11.33
CA VAL A 162 -1.27 22.94 10.38
C VAL A 162 -1.83 24.33 10.67
N ILE A 163 -2.10 25.12 9.64
CA ILE A 163 -2.70 26.45 9.77
C ILE A 163 -4.22 26.32 9.66
N ASP A 164 -4.95 26.88 10.63
CA ASP A 164 -6.41 26.97 10.53
C ASP A 164 -6.79 28.03 9.48
N LYS A 165 -7.49 27.61 8.43
CA LYS A 165 -7.93 28.46 7.32
C LYS A 165 -8.77 29.66 7.78
N ARG A 166 -9.51 29.53 8.89
CA ARG A 166 -10.36 30.59 9.46
C ARG A 166 -9.57 31.63 10.24
N THR A 167 -8.66 31.21 11.10
CA THR A 167 -7.92 32.12 11.99
C THR A 167 -6.57 32.56 11.43
N LYS A 168 -6.08 31.88 10.38
CA LYS A 168 -4.76 32.07 9.77
C LYS A 168 -3.61 31.90 10.76
N LYS A 169 -3.80 31.04 11.76
CA LYS A 169 -2.82 30.73 12.80
C LYS A 169 -2.59 29.22 12.89
N PRO A 170 -1.40 28.78 13.35
CA PRO A 170 -1.17 27.38 13.69
C PRO A 170 -2.23 26.86 14.68
N THR A 171 -2.77 25.68 14.40
CA THR A 171 -3.59 24.93 15.36
C THR A 171 -2.71 23.98 16.17
N LYS A 172 -3.11 23.72 17.42
CA LYS A 172 -2.50 22.69 18.27
C LYS A 172 -3.31 21.39 18.30
N GLU A 173 -4.40 21.32 17.54
CA GLU A 173 -5.32 20.18 17.59
C GLU A 173 -4.95 19.09 16.58
N ILE A 174 -4.32 19.48 15.46
CA ILE A 174 -4.00 18.60 14.33
C ILE A 174 -2.60 18.93 13.82
N PHE A 175 -1.85 17.87 13.49
CA PHE A 175 -0.49 17.95 12.98
C PHE A 175 -0.35 17.12 11.71
N GLN A 176 0.47 17.57 10.77
CA GLN A 176 0.91 16.75 9.64
C GLN A 176 2.09 15.88 10.09
N ILE A 177 2.09 14.60 9.71
CA ILE A 177 3.25 13.72 9.82
C ILE A 177 4.08 13.86 8.54
N LYS A 178 5.30 14.37 8.67
CA LYS A 178 6.30 14.34 7.61
C LYS A 178 7.27 13.18 7.86
N ILE A 179 7.32 12.23 6.94
CA ILE A 179 8.20 11.05 7.03
C ILE A 179 9.46 11.32 6.22
N ASN A 180 10.63 11.12 6.83
CA ASN A 180 11.92 11.42 6.20
C ASN A 180 12.70 10.18 5.74
N PRO A 181 12.79 9.08 6.53
CA PRO A 181 13.53 7.90 6.10
C PRO A 181 12.86 7.26 4.89
N VAL A 182 13.65 7.01 3.85
CA VAL A 182 13.21 6.31 2.65
C VAL A 182 13.95 4.98 2.59
N LEU A 183 13.20 3.89 2.46
CA LEU A 183 13.77 2.55 2.29
C LEU A 183 14.55 2.43 0.98
N PRO A 184 15.43 1.42 0.84
CA PRO A 184 15.94 1.05 -0.47
C PRO A 184 14.80 0.57 -1.39
N ASN A 185 15.16 0.19 -2.63
CA ASN A 185 14.18 -0.45 -3.50
C ASN A 185 13.72 -1.77 -2.87
N MET A 186 12.43 -2.06 -2.96
CA MET A 186 11.89 -3.36 -2.60
C MET A 186 12.54 -4.46 -3.45
N ILE A 187 12.67 -5.64 -2.87
CA ILE A 187 13.06 -6.83 -3.62
C ILE A 187 11.94 -7.14 -4.62
N ARG A 188 12.29 -7.15 -5.90
CA ARG A 188 11.35 -7.46 -6.98
C ARG A 188 11.31 -8.96 -7.20
N ASP A 189 10.12 -9.54 -7.06
CA ASP A 189 9.81 -10.87 -7.55
C ASP A 189 8.97 -10.78 -8.84
N GLU A 190 8.53 -11.93 -9.36
CA GLU A 190 7.72 -12.00 -10.59
C GLU A 190 6.35 -11.33 -10.47
N TYR A 191 5.91 -10.96 -9.26
CA TYR A 191 4.62 -10.32 -8.97
C TYR A 191 4.73 -8.79 -8.87
N VAL A 192 5.94 -8.23 -9.06
CA VAL A 192 6.18 -6.78 -9.11
C VAL A 192 6.47 -6.36 -10.54
N TYR A 193 5.59 -5.55 -11.13
CA TYR A 193 5.71 -5.13 -12.52
C TYR A 193 5.73 -3.62 -12.66
N THR A 194 6.48 -3.15 -13.65
CA THR A 194 6.47 -1.74 -14.05
C THR A 194 5.19 -1.49 -14.82
N GLN A 195 4.26 -0.76 -14.21
CA GLN A 195 2.98 -0.44 -14.84
C GLN A 195 3.12 0.72 -15.84
N TYR A 196 3.97 1.69 -15.52
CA TYR A 196 4.19 2.85 -16.35
C TYR A 196 5.59 3.42 -16.12
N VAL A 197 6.16 4.02 -17.16
CA VAL A 197 7.41 4.79 -17.08
C VAL A 197 7.11 6.20 -17.58
N CYS A 198 7.48 7.22 -16.79
CA CYS A 198 7.28 8.60 -17.22
C CYS A 198 8.10 8.90 -18.48
N PRO A 199 7.47 9.35 -19.59
CA PRO A 199 8.20 9.65 -20.82
C PRO A 199 9.12 10.85 -20.67
N GLU A 200 8.87 11.73 -19.68
CA GLU A 200 9.70 12.92 -19.46
C GLU A 200 10.89 12.65 -18.52
N CYS A 201 10.69 11.95 -17.41
CA CYS A 201 11.76 11.77 -16.41
C CYS A 201 12.25 10.32 -16.27
N GLY A 202 11.64 9.36 -16.95
CA GLY A 202 12.02 7.95 -16.88
C GLY A 202 11.69 7.25 -15.57
N GLU A 203 11.07 7.93 -14.59
CA GLU A 203 10.73 7.32 -13.31
C GLU A 203 9.63 6.26 -13.50
N PRO A 204 9.86 5.00 -13.06
CA PRO A 204 8.87 3.95 -13.14
C PRO A 204 7.87 4.10 -11.99
N SER A 205 6.59 3.86 -12.28
CA SER A 205 5.62 3.46 -11.27
C SER A 205 5.43 1.95 -11.34
N ILE A 206 5.53 1.31 -10.19
CA ILE A 206 5.32 -0.13 -10.10
C ILE A 206 3.89 -0.43 -9.65
N GLN A 207 3.43 -1.62 -9.97
CA GLN A 207 2.26 -2.22 -9.36
C GLN A 207 2.74 -3.54 -8.76
N THR A 208 2.31 -3.81 -7.53
CA THR A 208 2.66 -5.04 -6.82
C THR A 208 1.41 -5.87 -6.61
N ALA A 209 1.48 -7.14 -7.02
CA ALA A 209 0.48 -8.17 -6.75
C ALA A 209 0.97 -9.12 -5.64
N SER A 210 2.01 -8.73 -4.90
CA SER A 210 2.57 -9.46 -3.75
C SER A 210 2.76 -8.53 -2.55
N PRO A 211 2.92 -9.07 -1.32
CA PRO A 211 3.34 -8.29 -0.17
C PRO A 211 4.68 -7.60 -0.45
N PHE A 212 4.89 -6.45 0.20
CA PHE A 212 6.14 -5.73 0.08
C PHE A 212 7.26 -6.57 0.67
N PHE A 213 8.35 -6.72 -0.09
CA PHE A 213 9.47 -7.57 0.31
C PHE A 213 10.73 -6.72 0.48
N TYR A 214 11.30 -6.78 1.68
CA TYR A 214 12.56 -6.16 2.05
C TYR A 214 13.43 -7.14 2.85
N ARG A 215 14.71 -6.81 2.98
CA ARG A 215 15.62 -7.49 3.92
C ARG A 215 15.48 -6.87 5.29
N LEU A 216 15.76 -7.64 6.35
CA LEU A 216 15.81 -7.07 7.69
C LEU A 216 16.92 -5.99 7.81
N SER A 217 18.01 -6.15 7.07
CA SER A 217 19.10 -5.16 7.01
C SER A 217 18.65 -3.81 6.44
N ASP A 218 17.58 -3.77 5.64
CA ASP A 218 17.06 -2.51 5.10
C ASP A 218 16.46 -1.60 6.20
N PHE A 219 16.26 -2.16 7.40
CA PHE A 219 15.72 -1.50 8.60
C PHE A 219 16.75 -1.39 9.73
N GLU A 220 18.05 -1.37 9.42
CA GLU A 220 19.15 -1.30 10.41
C GLU A 220 18.99 -0.15 11.42
N GLU A 221 18.54 1.01 10.96
CA GLU A 221 18.30 2.20 11.80
C GLU A 221 17.09 2.08 12.73
N LYS A 222 16.23 1.07 12.51
CA LYS A 222 15.04 0.76 13.32
C LYS A 222 14.11 1.94 13.56
N TYR A 223 13.94 2.81 12.56
CA TYR A 223 12.92 3.86 12.62
C TYR A 223 11.52 3.26 12.70
N ASP A 224 10.57 4.07 13.17
CA ASP A 224 9.18 3.65 13.29
C ASP A 224 8.34 4.00 12.07
N PHE A 225 8.76 5.01 11.31
CA PHE A 225 8.17 5.39 10.03
C PHE A 225 9.22 5.39 8.92
N TYR A 226 8.81 4.86 7.77
CA TYR A 226 9.55 4.90 6.52
C TYR A 226 8.60 5.19 5.36
N LEU A 227 9.15 5.74 4.28
CA LEU A 227 8.54 5.73 2.96
C LEU A 227 9.18 4.63 2.10
N SER A 228 8.38 3.93 1.29
CA SER A 228 8.93 3.12 0.20
C SER A 228 9.64 4.02 -0.81
N LYS A 229 10.66 3.50 -1.49
CA LYS A 229 11.31 4.27 -2.57
C LYS A 229 10.42 4.36 -3.80
N GLU A 230 9.69 3.29 -4.08
CA GLU A 230 8.85 3.19 -5.24
C GLU A 230 7.56 3.98 -5.08
N SER A 231 7.17 4.64 -6.17
CA SER A 231 5.80 5.10 -6.34
C SER A 231 4.96 3.93 -6.86
N ILE A 232 3.94 3.56 -6.10
CA ILE A 232 3.16 2.36 -6.39
C ILE A 232 1.75 2.77 -6.78
N PHE A 233 1.23 2.13 -7.81
CA PHE A 233 -0.15 2.28 -8.22
C PHE A 233 -1.00 1.27 -7.46
N PHE A 234 -1.98 1.75 -6.68
CA PHE A 234 -3.01 0.87 -6.16
C PHE A 234 -4.16 0.81 -7.16
N ASP A 235 -4.49 -0.40 -7.59
CA ASP A 235 -5.63 -0.68 -8.47
C ASP A 235 -6.93 -0.35 -7.74
N CYS A 236 -7.42 0.87 -7.92
CA CYS A 236 -8.84 1.13 -7.93
C CYS A 236 -9.29 1.09 -9.39
N ARG A 237 -10.36 0.33 -9.65
CA ARG A 237 -11.19 0.25 -10.88
C ARG A 237 -11.76 1.60 -11.34
N LEU A 238 -10.98 2.67 -11.27
CA LEU A 238 -11.31 4.07 -11.51
C LEU A 238 -10.21 4.65 -12.40
N HIS A 239 -10.23 4.25 -13.68
CA HIS A 239 -9.28 4.63 -14.73
C HIS A 239 -9.27 6.13 -15.11
N HIS A 240 -9.82 7.05 -14.30
CA HIS A 240 -10.20 8.39 -14.79
C HIS A 240 -9.80 9.58 -13.92
N LEU A 241 -9.13 9.39 -12.78
CA LEU A 241 -8.58 10.50 -12.00
C LEU A 241 -7.09 10.25 -11.85
N ALA A 242 -6.29 11.27 -12.13
CA ALA A 242 -4.83 11.23 -12.07
C ALA A 242 -4.34 10.51 -10.80
N SER A 243 -3.96 9.23 -10.94
CA SER A 243 -3.57 8.42 -9.80
C SER A 243 -2.31 9.02 -9.20
N TYR A 244 -2.40 9.47 -7.95
CA TYR A 244 -1.25 10.02 -7.24
C TYR A 244 -0.19 8.93 -7.08
N ARG A 245 0.98 9.18 -7.67
CA ARG A 245 2.15 8.31 -7.57
C ARG A 245 2.87 8.64 -6.28
N ILE A 246 2.45 8.00 -5.20
CA ILE A 246 2.99 8.28 -3.88
C ILE A 246 3.80 7.09 -3.37
N PRO A 247 4.92 7.36 -2.69
CA PRO A 247 5.52 6.40 -1.79
C PRO A 247 4.49 5.83 -0.82
N HIS A 248 4.57 4.53 -0.54
CA HIS A 248 3.79 3.92 0.54
C HIS A 248 4.43 4.21 1.89
N ILE A 249 3.59 4.29 2.91
CA ILE A 249 4.02 4.43 4.30
C ILE A 249 4.26 3.03 4.87
N VAL A 250 5.47 2.80 5.37
CA VAL A 250 5.83 1.60 6.14
C VAL A 250 6.01 2.00 7.59
N ILE A 251 5.34 1.28 8.49
CA ILE A 251 5.32 1.56 9.93
C ILE A 251 5.83 0.38 10.73
N SER A 252 6.47 0.65 11.86
CA SER A 252 6.83 -0.39 12.82
C SER A 252 5.60 -0.96 13.50
N LYS A 253 5.78 -2.16 14.07
CA LYS A 253 4.78 -2.80 14.93
C LYS A 253 4.37 -1.91 16.12
N ARG A 254 5.28 -1.07 16.63
CA ARG A 254 5.00 -0.12 17.73
C ARG A 254 3.95 0.91 17.29
N VAL A 255 4.14 1.52 16.13
CA VAL A 255 3.17 2.48 15.57
C VAL A 255 1.84 1.80 15.33
N LYS A 256 1.82 0.60 14.71
CA LYS A 256 0.58 -0.17 14.51
C LYS A 256 -0.19 -0.35 15.83
N LYS A 257 0.49 -0.83 16.89
CA LYS A 257 -0.13 -1.04 18.22
C LYS A 257 -0.70 0.25 18.82
N ILE A 258 -0.05 1.39 18.60
CA ILE A 258 -0.57 2.68 19.06
C ILE A 258 -1.81 3.06 18.23
N LEU A 259 -1.72 3.00 16.90
CA LEU A 259 -2.82 3.36 16.01
C LEU A 259 -4.08 2.53 16.24
N GLU A 260 -3.94 1.24 16.58
CA GLU A 260 -5.05 0.36 16.93
C GLU A 260 -5.82 0.78 18.21
N GLN A 261 -5.23 1.64 19.04
CA GLN A 261 -5.88 2.21 20.24
C GLN A 261 -6.72 3.45 19.91
N PHE A 262 -6.59 4.00 18.70
CA PHE A 262 -7.25 5.23 18.27
C PHE A 262 -8.27 4.98 17.16
N SER A 263 -9.15 5.94 16.95
CA SER A 263 -10.19 5.85 15.93
C SER A 263 -9.61 6.14 14.54
N VAL A 264 -8.98 5.13 13.93
CA VAL A 264 -8.55 5.20 12.52
C VAL A 264 -9.65 4.58 11.65
N LYS A 265 -10.43 5.42 10.98
CA LYS A 265 -11.48 4.94 10.06
C LYS A 265 -10.83 4.39 8.78
N GLN A 266 -11.24 3.18 8.38
CA GLN A 266 -10.84 2.57 7.10
C GLN A 266 -9.30 2.54 6.94
N CYS A 267 -8.66 1.90 7.91
CA CYS A 267 -7.23 1.63 7.96
C CYS A 267 -6.95 0.15 7.71
N TRP A 268 -5.87 -0.14 7.01
CA TRP A 268 -5.38 -1.48 6.76
C TRP A 268 -3.89 -1.54 7.02
N TYR A 269 -3.44 -2.66 7.59
CA TYR A 269 -2.05 -2.95 7.84
C TYR A 269 -1.70 -4.23 7.10
N TRP A 270 -0.84 -4.15 6.08
CA TRP A 270 -0.35 -5.35 5.41
C TRP A 270 1.07 -5.66 5.88
N PRO A 271 1.36 -6.91 6.29
CA PRO A 271 2.70 -7.29 6.69
C PRO A 271 3.73 -7.05 5.59
N VAL A 272 4.86 -6.44 5.96
CA VAL A 272 6.06 -6.50 5.12
C VAL A 272 6.65 -7.90 5.26
N TYR A 273 6.92 -8.55 4.13
CA TYR A 273 7.53 -9.86 4.08
C TYR A 273 9.05 -9.74 4.25
N PHE A 274 9.61 -10.59 5.11
CA PHE A 274 11.04 -10.74 5.37
C PHE A 274 11.37 -12.22 5.25
N GLU A 275 12.21 -12.60 4.30
CA GLU A 275 12.52 -14.01 4.07
C GLU A 275 13.35 -14.60 5.21
N GLU A 276 14.20 -13.78 5.83
CA GLU A 276 15.05 -14.13 6.97
C GLU A 276 14.27 -14.51 8.23
N LEU A 277 12.99 -14.15 8.33
CA LEU A 277 12.15 -14.51 9.48
C LEU A 277 11.54 -15.91 9.39
N PHE A 278 11.54 -16.55 8.22
CA PHE A 278 10.74 -17.76 7.97
C PHE A 278 11.51 -18.91 7.32
N ASN A 279 12.80 -18.73 6.99
CA ASN A 279 13.66 -19.76 6.40
C ASN A 279 14.56 -20.47 7.44
N GLU A 280 14.09 -20.62 8.68
CA GLU A 280 14.77 -21.42 9.74
C GLU A 280 14.38 -22.90 9.69
#